data_AF-A0A5C4QT79-F1
#
_entry.id   AF-A0A5C4QT79-F1
#
_cell.length_a   1.000
_cell.length_b   1.000
_cell.length_c   1.000
_cell.angle_alpha   90.00
_cell.angle_beta   90.00
_cell.angle_gamma   90.00
#
_symmetry.space_group_name_H-M   'P 1'
#
loop_
_entity.id
_entity.type
_entity.pdbx_description
1 polymer ?
#
loop_
_entity_poly.entity_id
_entity_poly.type
_entity_poly.pdbx_seq_one_letter_code
_entity_poly.pdbx_strand_id
1 'polypeptide(L)'
;MVPDPGDPTYLGAAYASDKDPRGQRRLFQIPTAGSHAVLVEIPTSLADSTSHCTGCGHTDSDFSELEILARAGAHASACGRGTVTAALDAEIATVRTELARIDPKAGGYLQMAGVLLGAGLAVLGGAGAGGHLPPSALRVGAATAVVVLIAVALLLLASRPRLGGDFGFMAYADADTAQDVLARIAGGDADQVPQMTPLTRARELWWLSRAVRAKYVAIARAVPLLLAGYVGAAVTAALAIWGR
;
A
#
# COMPACT_ATOMS: atom_id res chain seq x y z
N MET A 1 17.81 -8.50 50.08
CA MET A 1 16.71 -7.63 49.62
C MET A 1 16.02 -8.40 48.51
N VAL A 2 14.87 -9.01 48.82
CA VAL A 2 14.06 -9.70 47.80
C VAL A 2 13.40 -8.58 46.98
N PRO A 3 13.56 -8.53 45.65
CA PRO A 3 12.88 -7.56 44.83
C PRO A 3 11.37 -7.66 45.06
N ASP A 4 10.70 -6.52 45.25
CA ASP A 4 9.24 -6.50 45.35
C ASP A 4 8.68 -7.03 44.02
N PRO A 5 7.97 -8.17 44.01
CA PRO A 5 7.40 -8.71 42.78
C PRO A 5 6.33 -7.78 42.18
N GLY A 6 5.90 -6.74 42.91
CA GLY A 6 5.06 -5.66 42.41
C GLY A 6 5.81 -4.50 41.74
N ASP A 7 7.14 -4.54 41.61
CA ASP A 7 7.90 -3.48 40.94
C ASP A 7 7.70 -3.53 39.41
N PRO A 8 7.05 -2.52 38.81
CA PRO A 8 6.73 -2.50 37.37
C PRO A 8 7.98 -2.46 36.47
N THR A 9 9.17 -2.20 37.02
CA THR A 9 10.42 -2.26 36.26
C THR A 9 10.96 -3.68 36.08
N TYR A 10 10.50 -4.67 36.85
CA TYR A 10 11.04 -6.04 36.82
C TYR A 10 10.57 -6.86 35.60
N LEU A 11 9.49 -6.46 34.92
CA LEU A 11 8.86 -7.22 33.82
C LEU A 11 8.91 -6.53 32.44
N GLY A 12 9.63 -5.42 32.28
CA GLY A 12 10.00 -4.88 30.96
C GLY A 12 8.87 -4.34 30.06
N ALA A 13 7.63 -4.30 30.53
CA ALA A 13 6.52 -3.61 29.87
C ALA A 13 5.99 -2.52 30.80
N ALA A 14 5.64 -1.34 30.28
CA ALA A 14 5.07 -0.27 31.08
C ALA A 14 3.65 -0.67 31.55
N TYR A 15 3.56 -1.33 32.71
CA TYR A 15 2.30 -1.62 33.39
C TYR A 15 1.87 -0.36 34.14
N ALA A 16 0.80 0.31 33.70
CA ALA A 16 0.11 1.24 34.58
C ALA A 16 -0.65 0.38 35.60
N SER A 17 -0.17 0.36 36.85
CA SER A 17 -0.88 -0.24 37.96
C SER A 17 -1.70 0.85 38.62
N ASP A 18 -3.03 0.76 38.53
CA ASP A 18 -3.93 1.59 39.32
C ASP A 18 -4.41 0.76 40.52
N LYS A 19 -4.33 1.35 41.70
CA LYS A 19 -4.86 0.74 42.92
C LYS A 19 -6.26 1.30 43.10
N ASP A 20 -7.26 0.41 43.16
CA ASP A 20 -8.60 0.80 43.61
C ASP A 20 -8.47 1.55 44.95
N PRO A 21 -9.04 2.76 45.11
CA PRO A 21 -9.00 3.53 46.36
C PRO A 21 -9.52 2.75 47.59
N ARG A 22 -10.23 1.63 47.40
CA ARG A 22 -10.67 0.72 48.46
C ARG A 22 -9.65 -0.36 48.84
N GLY A 23 -8.52 -0.46 48.14
CA GLY A 23 -7.42 -1.37 48.47
C GLY A 23 -7.69 -2.87 48.24
N GLN A 24 -8.79 -3.24 47.58
CA GLN A 24 -9.23 -4.64 47.43
C GLN A 24 -8.81 -5.31 46.11
N ARG A 25 -8.40 -4.54 45.09
CA ARG A 25 -8.01 -5.06 43.77
C ARG A 25 -6.83 -4.29 43.19
N ARG A 26 -5.95 -5.01 42.49
CA ARG A 26 -4.88 -4.46 41.66
C ARG A 26 -5.27 -4.60 40.20
N LEU A 27 -5.29 -3.48 39.48
CA LEU A 27 -5.54 -3.47 38.05
C LEU A 27 -4.20 -3.26 37.33
N PHE A 28 -3.88 -4.14 36.38
CA PHE A 28 -2.73 -3.98 35.49
C PHE A 28 -3.21 -3.79 34.07
N GLN A 29 -2.69 -2.78 33.40
CA GLN A 29 -2.94 -2.55 31.98
C GLN A 29 -1.68 -2.90 31.18
N ILE A 30 -1.79 -3.91 30.32
CA ILE A 30 -0.73 -4.32 29.39
C ILE A 30 -1.06 -3.74 28.01
N PRO A 31 -0.31 -2.75 27.51
CA PRO A 31 -0.55 -2.20 26.18
C PRO A 31 -0.26 -3.28 25.12
N THR A 32 -1.14 -3.39 24.12
CA THR A 32 -0.83 -4.16 22.91
C THR A 32 -0.18 -3.24 21.87
N ALA A 33 0.38 -3.82 20.80
CA ALA A 33 0.79 -3.04 19.62
C ALA A 33 -0.48 -2.50 18.91
N GLY A 34 -1.10 -1.44 19.44
CA GLY A 34 -2.35 -0.89 18.92
C GLY A 34 -3.09 -0.02 19.95
N SER A 35 -4.35 0.29 19.68
CA SER A 35 -5.24 1.04 20.59
C SER A 35 -5.87 0.18 21.68
N HIS A 36 -5.44 -1.08 21.82
CA HIS A 36 -6.03 -2.06 22.73
C HIS A 36 -5.07 -2.36 23.89
N ALA A 37 -5.62 -2.94 24.94
CA ALA A 37 -4.86 -3.37 26.09
C ALA A 37 -5.44 -4.67 26.65
N VAL A 38 -4.58 -5.48 27.26
CA VAL A 38 -5.03 -6.57 28.12
C VAL A 38 -5.11 -6.01 29.54
N LEU A 39 -6.33 -6.03 30.09
CA LEU A 39 -6.61 -5.63 31.45
C LEU A 39 -6.51 -6.87 32.33
N VAL A 40 -5.74 -6.80 33.41
CA VAL A 40 -5.61 -7.89 34.38
C VAL A 40 -6.09 -7.39 35.73
N GLU A 41 -7.09 -8.07 36.31
CA GLU A 41 -7.60 -7.82 37.66
C GLU A 41 -7.09 -8.90 38.60
N ILE A 42 -6.32 -8.49 39.61
CA ILE A 42 -5.81 -9.37 40.67
C ILE A 42 -6.46 -8.97 42.00
N PRO A 43 -7.32 -9.83 42.59
CA PRO A 43 -7.88 -9.60 43.91
C PRO A 43 -6.81 -9.74 45.00
N THR A 44 -6.95 -9.04 46.13
CA THR A 44 -6.02 -9.17 47.27
C THR A 44 -6.25 -10.43 48.13
N SER A 45 -7.29 -11.21 47.84
CA SER A 45 -7.58 -12.53 48.43
C SER A 45 -7.19 -13.65 47.44
N LEU A 46 -7.02 -14.90 47.90
CA LEU A 46 -6.90 -16.10 47.03
C LEU A 46 -8.19 -16.36 46.22
N ALA A 47 -8.55 -15.43 45.34
CA ALA A 47 -9.66 -15.53 44.42
C ALA A 47 -9.11 -15.49 42.99
N ASP A 48 -9.94 -15.92 42.03
CA ASP A 48 -9.57 -15.94 40.61
C ASP A 48 -9.10 -14.55 40.16
N SER A 49 -7.82 -14.48 39.77
CA SER A 49 -7.32 -13.37 38.99
C SER A 49 -7.91 -13.52 37.59
N THR A 50 -8.26 -12.42 36.94
CA THR A 50 -8.85 -12.45 35.60
C THR A 50 -8.09 -11.53 34.66
N SER A 51 -8.04 -11.89 33.39
CA SER A 51 -7.53 -11.03 32.32
C SER A 51 -8.56 -10.90 31.21
N HIS A 52 -8.70 -9.73 30.63
CA HIS A 52 -9.61 -9.43 29.52
C HIS A 52 -8.89 -8.56 28.48
N CYS A 53 -8.89 -9.00 27.22
CA CYS A 53 -8.32 -8.25 26.11
C CYS A 53 -9.37 -7.36 25.44
N THR A 54 -9.18 -6.04 25.44
CA THR A 54 -10.11 -5.09 24.79
C THR A 54 -10.07 -5.10 23.26
N GLY A 55 -9.14 -5.85 22.66
CA GLY A 55 -9.01 -6.00 21.21
C GLY A 55 -9.83 -7.17 20.65
N CYS A 56 -9.61 -8.37 21.17
CA CYS A 56 -10.27 -9.59 20.69
C CYS A 56 -11.38 -10.11 21.61
N GLY A 57 -11.60 -9.49 22.77
CA GLY A 57 -12.59 -9.93 23.76
C GLY A 57 -12.21 -11.22 24.50
N HIS A 58 -10.97 -11.70 24.36
CA HIS A 58 -10.52 -12.91 25.05
C HIS A 58 -10.44 -12.67 26.55
N THR A 59 -11.02 -13.58 27.32
CA THR A 59 -10.97 -13.60 28.78
C THR A 59 -10.25 -14.85 29.27
N ASP A 60 -9.44 -14.70 30.30
CA ASP A 60 -8.79 -15.81 30.99
C ASP A 60 -8.84 -15.61 32.51
N SER A 61 -8.75 -16.68 33.28
CA SER A 61 -8.78 -16.65 34.74
C SER A 61 -7.85 -17.70 35.33
N ASP A 62 -7.11 -17.32 36.38
CA ASP A 62 -6.18 -18.21 37.06
C ASP A 62 -6.04 -17.82 38.55
N PHE A 63 -5.68 -18.79 39.39
CA PHE A 63 -5.41 -18.57 40.81
C PHE A 63 -4.01 -17.98 41.05
N SER A 64 -3.11 -18.13 40.07
CA SER A 64 -1.72 -17.67 40.14
C SER A 64 -1.53 -16.30 39.48
N GLU A 65 -1.14 -15.29 40.27
CA GLU A 65 -0.84 -13.93 39.79
C GLU A 65 0.26 -13.92 38.71
N LEU A 66 1.34 -14.68 38.92
CA LEU A 66 2.47 -14.72 37.98
C LEU A 66 2.09 -15.38 36.66
N GLU A 67 1.27 -16.43 36.73
CA GLU A 67 0.88 -17.18 35.54
C GLU A 67 -0.09 -16.37 34.67
N ILE A 68 -1.06 -15.69 35.30
CA ILE A 68 -1.99 -14.85 34.56
C ILE A 68 -1.29 -13.63 33.93
N LEU A 69 -0.32 -13.01 34.61
CA LEU A 69 0.45 -11.90 34.05
C LEU A 69 1.33 -12.35 32.87
N ALA A 70 1.99 -13.51 32.98
CA ALA A 70 2.81 -14.06 31.90
C ALA A 70 1.95 -14.39 30.67
N ARG A 71 0.79 -15.02 30.88
CA ARG A 71 -0.14 -15.40 29.81
C ARG A 71 -0.82 -14.17 29.19
N ALA A 72 -1.21 -13.19 30.00
CA ALA A 72 -1.73 -11.90 29.55
C ALA A 72 -0.70 -11.11 28.72
N GLY A 73 0.59 -11.13 29.11
CA GLY A 73 1.68 -10.54 28.34
C GLY A 73 1.90 -11.23 26.99
N ALA A 74 1.91 -12.57 26.98
CA ALA A 74 1.99 -13.37 25.75
C ALA A 74 0.80 -13.05 24.83
N HIS A 75 -0.41 -13.01 25.38
CA HIS A 75 -1.62 -12.67 24.65
C HIS A 75 -1.62 -11.23 24.12
N ALA A 76 -1.18 -10.24 24.92
CA ALA A 76 -1.06 -8.85 24.51
C ALA A 76 -0.12 -8.70 23.29
N SER A 77 1.00 -9.42 23.31
CA SER A 77 1.94 -9.44 22.20
C SER A 77 1.36 -10.09 20.94
N ALA A 78 0.57 -11.16 21.09
CA ALA A 78 -0.04 -11.89 19.99
C ALA A 78 -1.23 -11.14 19.38
N CYS A 79 -2.12 -10.63 20.23
CA CYS A 79 -3.29 -9.86 19.85
C CYS A 79 -2.89 -8.55 19.13
N GLY A 80 -1.92 -7.79 19.67
CA GLY A 80 -1.40 -6.59 19.02
C GLY A 80 -0.74 -6.87 17.66
N ARG A 81 -0.06 -8.01 17.52
CA ARG A 81 0.48 -8.42 16.21
C ARG A 81 -0.64 -8.72 15.21
N GLY A 82 -1.67 -9.46 15.63
CA GLY A 82 -2.81 -9.84 14.79
C GLY A 82 -3.61 -8.62 14.29
N THR A 83 -3.85 -7.63 15.14
CA THR A 83 -4.55 -6.39 14.74
C THR A 83 -3.74 -5.55 13.76
N VAL A 84 -2.43 -5.42 13.97
CA VAL A 84 -1.54 -4.68 13.06
C VAL A 84 -1.45 -5.36 11.70
N THR A 85 -1.32 -6.68 11.65
CA THR A 85 -1.30 -7.42 10.39
C THR A 85 -2.62 -7.28 9.62
N ALA A 86 -3.77 -7.37 10.31
CA ALA A 86 -5.08 -7.20 9.68
C ALA A 86 -5.30 -5.79 9.13
N ALA A 87 -4.85 -4.76 9.85
CA ALA A 87 -4.91 -3.38 9.39
C ALA A 87 -4.03 -3.16 8.14
N LEU A 88 -2.80 -3.70 8.14
CA LEU A 88 -1.91 -3.62 6.98
C LEU A 88 -2.47 -4.35 5.76
N ASP A 89 -3.09 -5.52 5.95
CA ASP A 89 -3.72 -6.28 4.86
C ASP A 89 -4.90 -5.51 4.24
N ALA A 90 -5.72 -4.84 5.07
CA ALA A 90 -6.81 -4.00 4.59
C ALA A 90 -6.31 -2.80 3.76
N GLU A 91 -5.23 -2.14 4.20
CA GLU A 91 -4.60 -1.05 3.45
C GLU A 91 -3.99 -1.54 2.13
N ILE A 92 -3.31 -2.68 2.14
CA ILE A 92 -2.77 -3.29 0.91
C ILE A 92 -3.89 -3.61 -0.08
N ALA A 93 -5.00 -4.19 0.38
CA ALA A 93 -6.16 -4.47 -0.46
C ALA A 93 -6.79 -3.21 -1.05
N THR A 94 -6.86 -2.13 -0.26
CA THR A 94 -7.33 -0.82 -0.70
C THR A 94 -6.45 -0.24 -1.80
N VAL A 95 -5.12 -0.24 -1.60
CA VAL A 95 -4.16 0.27 -2.60
C VAL A 95 -4.21 -0.56 -3.89
N ARG A 96 -4.36 -1.89 -3.79
CA ARG A 96 -4.50 -2.77 -4.96
C ARG A 96 -5.80 -2.52 -5.74
N THR A 97 -6.90 -2.29 -5.03
CA THR A 97 -8.19 -1.93 -5.64
C THR A 97 -8.07 -0.61 -6.39
N GLU A 98 -7.39 0.37 -5.80
CA GLU A 98 -7.18 1.67 -6.43
C GLU A 98 -6.26 1.56 -7.67
N LEU A 99 -5.22 0.74 -7.61
CA LEU A 99 -4.36 0.45 -8.77
C LEU A 99 -5.16 -0.17 -9.92
N ALA A 100 -6.01 -1.16 -9.64
CA ALA A 100 -6.87 -1.80 -10.63
C ALA A 100 -7.87 -0.83 -11.27
N ARG A 101 -8.25 0.24 -10.56
CA ARG A 101 -9.15 1.28 -11.07
C ARG A 101 -8.46 2.29 -11.98
N ILE A 102 -7.18 2.58 -11.73
CA ILE A 102 -6.43 3.60 -12.47
C ILE A 102 -5.85 3.04 -13.77
N ASP A 103 -5.42 1.78 -13.78
CA ASP A 103 -4.75 1.17 -14.93
C ASP A 103 -5.58 1.21 -16.23
N PRO A 104 -6.89 0.92 -16.22
CA PRO A 104 -7.73 1.07 -17.41
C PRO A 104 -7.80 2.52 -17.93
N LYS A 105 -7.72 3.53 -17.04
CA LYS A 105 -7.75 4.94 -17.44
C LYS A 105 -6.48 5.33 -18.19
N ALA A 106 -5.33 4.87 -17.71
CA ALA A 106 -4.06 5.09 -18.40
C ALA A 106 -4.04 4.43 -19.79
N GLY A 107 -4.56 3.21 -19.90
CA GLY A 107 -4.76 2.52 -21.19
C GLY A 107 -5.68 3.31 -22.14
N GLY A 108 -6.79 3.83 -21.63
CA GLY A 108 -7.69 4.68 -22.42
C GLY A 108 -7.01 5.97 -22.93
N TYR A 109 -6.20 6.63 -22.10
CA TYR A 109 -5.44 7.81 -22.54
C TYR A 109 -4.38 7.49 -23.59
N LEU A 110 -3.70 6.34 -23.48
CA LEU A 110 -2.75 5.87 -24.50
C LEU A 110 -3.44 5.59 -25.84
N GLN A 111 -4.62 4.97 -25.81
CA GLN A 111 -5.39 4.70 -27.02
C GLN A 111 -5.81 6.01 -27.71
N MET A 112 -6.31 6.98 -26.95
CA MET A 112 -6.67 8.30 -27.48
C MET A 112 -5.47 9.05 -28.05
N ALA A 113 -4.33 9.01 -27.36
CA ALA A 113 -3.09 9.61 -27.85
C ALA A 113 -2.59 8.94 -29.14
N GLY A 114 -2.69 7.61 -29.23
CA GLY A 114 -2.33 6.84 -30.42
C GLY A 114 -3.22 7.19 -31.62
N VAL A 115 -4.53 7.34 -31.42
CA VAL A 115 -5.45 7.79 -32.47
C VAL A 115 -5.08 9.20 -32.95
N LEU A 116 -4.79 10.11 -32.03
CA LEU A 116 -4.42 11.49 -32.37
C LEU A 116 -3.10 11.57 -33.14
N LEU A 117 -2.08 10.81 -32.72
CA LEU A 117 -0.81 10.71 -33.44
C LEU A 117 -0.98 10.06 -34.82
N GLY A 118 -1.74 8.96 -34.90
CA GLY A 118 -1.98 8.25 -36.16
C GLY A 118 -2.70 9.13 -37.18
N ALA A 119 -3.75 9.83 -36.74
CA ALA A 119 -4.46 10.79 -37.59
C ALA A 119 -3.56 11.96 -38.03
N GLY A 120 -2.76 12.52 -37.11
CA GLY A 120 -1.82 13.60 -37.43
C GLY A 120 -0.75 13.19 -38.45
N LEU A 121 -0.16 12.00 -38.28
CA LEU A 121 0.82 11.44 -39.22
C LEU A 121 0.22 11.15 -40.59
N ALA A 122 -1.01 10.63 -40.65
CA ALA A 122 -1.69 10.37 -41.92
C ALA A 122 -1.93 11.67 -42.70
N VAL A 123 -2.33 12.75 -42.02
CA VAL A 123 -2.52 14.07 -42.64
C VAL A 123 -1.18 14.65 -43.14
N LEU A 124 -0.12 14.58 -42.33
CA LEU A 124 1.21 15.08 -42.71
C LEU A 124 1.82 14.27 -43.87
N GLY A 125 1.69 12.94 -43.85
CA GLY A 125 2.20 12.06 -44.90
C GLY A 125 1.44 12.23 -46.22
N GLY A 126 0.11 12.31 -46.16
CA GLY A 126 -0.74 12.48 -47.34
C GLY A 126 -0.57 13.85 -48.00
N ALA A 127 -0.44 14.92 -47.21
CA ALA A 127 -0.30 16.27 -47.76
C ALA A 127 1.16 16.65 -48.08
N GLY A 128 2.16 15.99 -47.48
CA GLY A 128 3.56 16.07 -47.90
C GLY A 128 3.81 15.45 -49.28
N ALA A 129 3.10 14.37 -49.63
CA ALA A 129 3.17 13.77 -50.97
C ALA A 129 2.52 14.63 -52.06
N GLY A 130 1.61 15.53 -51.68
CA GLY A 130 0.90 16.40 -52.62
C GLY A 130 1.46 17.83 -52.73
N GLY A 131 2.26 18.31 -51.78
CA GLY A 131 2.85 19.66 -51.84
C GLY A 131 1.92 20.82 -51.43
N HIS A 132 0.77 20.55 -50.80
CA HIS A 132 -0.31 21.54 -50.59
C HIS A 132 -0.38 22.13 -49.17
N LEU A 133 0.60 21.87 -48.30
CA LEU A 133 0.54 22.35 -46.91
C LEU A 133 1.30 23.68 -46.73
N PRO A 134 0.67 24.72 -46.16
CA PRO A 134 1.39 25.93 -45.81
C PRO A 134 2.44 25.62 -44.71
N PRO A 135 3.64 26.24 -44.78
CA PRO A 135 4.75 25.97 -43.86
C PRO A 135 4.46 26.34 -42.39
N SER A 136 3.42 27.15 -42.15
CA SER A 136 2.90 27.43 -40.80
C SER A 136 2.15 26.22 -40.22
N ALA A 137 1.30 25.54 -40.99
CA ALA A 137 0.59 24.34 -40.56
C ALA A 137 1.54 23.18 -40.26
N LEU A 138 2.61 23.04 -41.05
CA LEU A 138 3.68 22.06 -40.81
C LEU A 138 4.39 22.29 -39.47
N ARG A 139 4.76 23.54 -39.14
CA ARG A 139 5.43 23.87 -37.88
C ARG A 139 4.53 23.64 -36.66
N VAL A 140 3.26 24.02 -36.75
CA VAL A 140 2.28 23.77 -35.67
C VAL A 140 2.02 22.26 -35.52
N GLY A 141 1.87 21.53 -36.63
CA GLY A 141 1.71 20.06 -36.61
C GLY A 141 2.92 19.34 -35.99
N ALA A 142 4.14 19.75 -36.30
CA ALA A 142 5.35 19.18 -35.70
C ALA A 142 5.43 19.46 -34.19
N ALA A 143 5.14 20.70 -33.77
CA ALA A 143 5.14 21.06 -32.35
C ALA A 143 4.09 20.27 -31.56
N THR A 144 2.90 20.08 -32.12
CA THR A 144 1.81 19.33 -31.47
C THR A 144 2.13 17.84 -31.38
N ALA A 145 2.74 17.25 -32.41
CA ALA A 145 3.22 15.88 -32.37
C ALA A 145 4.25 15.67 -31.25
N VAL A 146 5.19 16.60 -31.06
CA VAL A 146 6.17 16.53 -29.94
C VAL A 146 5.49 16.57 -28.59
N VAL A 147 4.52 17.48 -28.38
CA VAL A 147 3.75 17.57 -27.13
C VAL A 147 3.01 16.26 -26.83
N VAL A 148 2.39 15.66 -27.84
CA VAL A 148 1.67 14.40 -27.70
C VAL A 148 2.63 13.23 -27.46
N LEU A 149 3.80 13.20 -28.11
CA LEU A 149 4.84 12.20 -27.84
C LEU A 149 5.36 12.28 -26.41
N ILE A 150 5.53 13.48 -25.84
CA ILE A 150 5.90 13.64 -24.43
C ILE A 150 4.78 13.08 -23.53
N ALA A 151 3.52 13.36 -23.84
CA ALA A 151 2.38 12.81 -23.10
C ALA A 151 2.35 11.27 -23.16
N VAL A 152 2.57 10.68 -24.34
CA VAL A 152 2.69 9.23 -24.53
C VAL A 152 3.85 8.66 -23.73
N ALA A 153 5.02 9.28 -23.74
CA ALA A 153 6.17 8.83 -22.98
C ALA A 153 5.88 8.82 -21.46
N LEU A 154 5.19 9.84 -20.95
CA LEU A 154 4.77 9.89 -19.54
C LEU A 154 3.75 8.80 -19.20
N LEU A 155 2.79 8.54 -20.10
CA LEU A 155 1.81 7.47 -19.92
C LEU A 155 2.44 6.08 -20.00
N LEU A 156 3.40 5.87 -20.91
CA LEU A 156 4.18 4.64 -21.01
C LEU A 156 5.05 4.42 -19.77
N LEU A 157 5.61 5.49 -19.20
CA LEU A 157 6.34 5.41 -17.94
C LEU A 157 5.41 5.10 -16.76
N ALA A 158 4.18 5.61 -16.79
CA ALA A 158 3.14 5.29 -15.80
C ALA A 158 2.63 3.84 -15.95
N SER A 159 2.55 3.32 -17.18
CA SER A 159 2.08 1.97 -17.47
C SER A 159 3.19 0.92 -17.35
N ARG A 160 4.46 1.31 -17.38
CA ARG A 160 5.57 0.38 -17.12
C ARG A 160 5.43 -0.15 -15.68
N PRO A 161 5.24 -1.46 -15.51
CA PRO A 161 5.22 -2.06 -14.19
C PRO A 161 6.61 -1.89 -13.60
N ARG A 162 6.78 -0.97 -12.66
CA ARG A 162 7.93 -1.01 -11.76
C ARG A 162 7.62 -2.10 -10.76
N LEU A 163 7.69 -3.36 -11.19
CA LEU A 163 7.55 -4.54 -10.34
C LEU A 163 8.96 -4.91 -9.89
N GLY A 164 9.37 -4.38 -8.73
CA GLY A 164 10.69 -4.65 -8.17
C GLY A 164 10.57 -4.83 -6.67
N GLY A 165 11.25 -5.86 -6.15
CA GLY A 165 11.23 -6.25 -4.75
C GLY A 165 10.87 -7.72 -4.55
N ASP A 166 11.31 -8.28 -3.42
CA ASP A 166 11.18 -9.71 -3.10
C ASP A 166 9.80 -10.10 -2.55
N PHE A 167 8.71 -9.57 -3.13
CA PHE A 167 7.35 -9.85 -2.66
C PHE A 167 6.40 -10.23 -3.80
N GLY A 168 5.51 -11.21 -3.55
CA GLY A 168 4.45 -11.62 -4.47
C GLY A 168 4.97 -12.29 -5.75
N PHE A 169 4.28 -12.03 -6.88
CA PHE A 169 4.57 -12.69 -8.16
C PHE A 169 6.03 -12.55 -8.63
N MET A 170 6.68 -11.39 -8.40
CA MET A 170 8.09 -11.22 -8.79
C MET A 170 9.03 -12.08 -7.96
N ALA A 171 8.76 -12.25 -6.66
CA ALA A 171 9.55 -13.17 -5.82
C ALA A 171 9.41 -14.64 -6.24
N TYR A 172 8.26 -15.02 -6.81
CA TYR A 172 8.06 -16.34 -7.39
C TYR A 172 8.72 -16.48 -8.76
N ALA A 173 8.72 -15.40 -9.55
CA ALA A 173 9.36 -15.38 -10.86
C ALA A 173 10.90 -15.38 -10.76
N ASP A 174 11.46 -14.77 -9.72
CA ASP A 174 12.89 -14.73 -9.42
C ASP A 174 13.37 -15.98 -8.64
N ALA A 175 12.49 -16.95 -8.36
CA ALA A 175 12.89 -18.18 -7.69
C ALA A 175 13.61 -19.12 -8.66
N ASP A 176 14.82 -19.57 -8.29
CA ASP A 176 15.65 -20.43 -9.14
C ASP A 176 15.04 -21.81 -9.37
N THR A 177 14.26 -22.33 -8.42
CA THR A 177 13.59 -23.63 -8.54
C THR A 177 12.14 -23.65 -8.06
N ALA A 178 11.35 -24.58 -8.59
CA ALA A 178 9.99 -24.82 -8.12
C ALA A 178 9.94 -25.22 -6.63
N GLN A 179 11.01 -25.83 -6.12
CA GLN A 179 11.15 -26.20 -4.72
C GLN A 179 11.33 -24.96 -3.83
N ASP A 180 11.95 -23.88 -4.32
CA ASP A 180 12.07 -22.61 -3.60
C ASP A 180 10.73 -21.88 -3.50
N VAL A 181 9.89 -21.99 -4.54
CA VAL A 181 8.51 -21.49 -4.51
C VAL A 181 7.69 -22.29 -3.50
N LEU A 182 7.77 -23.62 -3.55
CA LEU A 182 7.13 -24.50 -2.59
C LEU A 182 7.63 -24.28 -1.16
N ALA A 183 8.93 -24.03 -0.95
CA ALA A 183 9.50 -23.71 0.35
C ALA A 183 9.07 -22.32 0.85
N ARG A 184 8.88 -21.34 -0.03
CA ARG A 184 8.29 -20.03 0.32
C ARG A 184 6.81 -20.13 0.70
N ILE A 185 6.05 -20.99 0.01
CA ILE A 185 4.63 -21.22 0.30
C ILE A 185 4.47 -22.08 1.56
N ALA A 186 5.21 -23.18 1.67
CA ALA A 186 5.15 -24.14 2.77
C ALA A 186 5.87 -23.67 4.03
N GLY A 187 6.95 -22.89 3.92
CA GLY A 187 7.52 -22.13 5.05
C GLY A 187 6.57 -21.04 5.55
N GLY A 188 5.50 -20.76 4.79
CA GLY A 188 4.34 -20.00 5.22
C GLY A 188 3.25 -20.81 5.91
N ASP A 189 3.29 -22.16 5.93
CA ASP A 189 2.18 -23.02 6.40
C ASP A 189 2.59 -24.22 7.29
N ALA A 190 3.89 -24.50 7.47
CA ALA A 190 4.39 -25.53 8.38
C ALA A 190 5.20 -24.88 9.51
N ASP A 191 4.62 -24.86 10.72
CA ASP A 191 5.19 -24.38 12.01
C ASP A 191 5.41 -22.87 12.21
N GLN A 192 5.13 -21.99 11.24
CA GLN A 192 5.39 -20.53 11.35
C GLN A 192 4.30 -19.59 10.79
N VAL A 193 3.03 -20.00 10.78
CA VAL A 193 1.91 -19.07 10.57
C VAL A 193 1.72 -18.28 11.88
N PRO A 194 2.26 -17.05 12.04
CA PRO A 194 1.94 -15.87 11.22
C PRO A 194 3.16 -14.92 11.01
N GLN A 195 4.28 -15.41 10.50
CA GLN A 195 5.54 -14.64 10.42
C GLN A 195 5.88 -14.06 9.04
N MET A 196 4.90 -13.62 8.25
CA MET A 196 5.17 -12.41 7.45
C MET A 196 5.24 -11.26 8.46
N THR A 197 6.46 -10.94 8.92
CA THR A 197 6.66 -9.91 9.93
C THR A 197 5.87 -8.65 9.56
N PRO A 198 5.25 -7.94 10.51
CA PRO A 198 4.52 -6.69 10.22
C PRO A 198 5.38 -5.69 9.42
N LEU A 199 6.71 -5.79 9.53
CA LEU A 199 7.68 -5.05 8.72
C LEU A 199 7.62 -5.39 7.23
N THR A 200 7.46 -6.67 6.86
CA THR A 200 7.29 -7.11 5.47
C THR A 200 6.03 -6.51 4.85
N ARG A 201 4.90 -6.59 5.57
CA ARG A 201 3.62 -6.00 5.14
C ARG A 201 3.68 -4.48 5.04
N ALA A 202 4.30 -3.81 6.02
CA ALA A 202 4.52 -2.37 5.97
C ALA A 202 5.41 -1.95 4.80
N ARG A 203 6.43 -2.75 4.45
CA ARG A 203 7.30 -2.49 3.29
C ARG A 203 6.55 -2.67 1.98
N GLU A 204 5.72 -3.70 1.86
CA GLU A 204 4.82 -3.90 0.71
C GLU A 204 3.88 -2.69 0.54
N LEU A 205 3.19 -2.29 1.61
CA LEU A 205 2.29 -1.14 1.61
C LEU A 205 3.01 0.16 1.21
N TRP A 206 4.17 0.43 1.80
CA TRP A 206 4.97 1.61 1.50
C TRP A 206 5.37 1.67 0.02
N TRP A 207 5.79 0.53 -0.52
CA TRP A 207 6.24 0.44 -1.90
C TRP A 207 5.06 0.56 -2.89
N LEU A 208 3.95 -0.14 -2.63
CA LEU A 208 2.73 -0.03 -3.43
C LEU A 208 2.18 1.41 -3.45
N SER A 209 2.15 2.05 -2.28
CA SER A 209 1.70 3.45 -2.14
C SER A 209 2.58 4.41 -2.95
N ARG A 210 3.91 4.19 -2.95
CA ARG A 210 4.86 4.99 -3.73
C ARG A 210 4.69 4.78 -5.23
N ALA A 211 4.44 3.55 -5.67
CA ALA A 211 4.17 3.23 -7.06
C ALA A 211 2.87 3.88 -7.55
N VAL A 212 1.78 3.77 -6.77
CA VAL A 212 0.49 4.43 -7.06
C VAL A 212 0.65 5.94 -7.14
N ARG A 213 1.36 6.56 -6.19
CA ARG A 213 1.64 8.01 -6.22
C ARG A 213 2.40 8.42 -7.48
N ALA A 214 3.39 7.64 -7.92
CA ALA A 214 4.13 7.94 -9.14
C ALA A 214 3.23 7.87 -10.39
N LYS A 215 2.34 6.87 -10.48
CA LYS A 215 1.33 6.77 -11.56
C LYS A 215 0.41 8.00 -11.58
N TYR A 216 -0.10 8.41 -10.41
CA TYR A 216 -0.95 9.60 -10.29
C TYR A 216 -0.27 10.88 -10.79
N VAL A 217 0.98 11.11 -10.40
CA VAL A 217 1.74 12.30 -10.83
C VAL A 217 2.00 12.28 -12.34
N ALA A 218 2.32 11.11 -12.90
CA ALA A 218 2.53 10.98 -14.35
C ALA A 218 1.23 11.23 -15.14
N ILE A 219 0.10 10.67 -14.71
CA ILE A 219 -1.21 10.89 -15.34
C ILE A 219 -1.62 12.36 -15.23
N ALA A 220 -1.49 12.98 -14.05
CA ALA A 220 -1.82 14.39 -13.84
C ALA A 220 -1.03 15.34 -14.74
N ARG A 221 0.22 14.98 -15.11
CA ARG A 221 1.04 15.73 -16.06
C ARG A 221 0.71 15.41 -17.51
N ALA A 222 0.33 14.17 -17.82
CA ALA A 222 0.01 13.76 -19.19
C ALA A 222 -1.31 14.33 -19.70
N VAL A 223 -2.35 14.39 -18.86
CA VAL A 223 -3.69 14.88 -19.24
C VAL A 223 -3.67 16.31 -19.86
N PRO A 224 -3.06 17.34 -19.25
CA PRO A 224 -3.03 18.66 -19.86
C PRO A 224 -2.23 18.70 -21.16
N LEU A 225 -1.19 17.86 -21.30
CA LEU A 225 -0.45 17.74 -22.56
C LEU A 225 -1.29 17.11 -23.67
N LEU A 226 -2.12 16.11 -23.35
CA LEU A 226 -3.07 15.55 -24.31
C LEU A 226 -4.10 16.59 -24.75
N LEU A 227 -4.66 17.35 -23.81
CA LEU A 227 -5.59 18.45 -24.14
C LEU A 227 -4.94 19.50 -25.04
N ALA A 228 -3.70 19.91 -24.73
CA ALA A 228 -2.93 20.81 -25.58
C ALA A 228 -2.69 20.21 -26.97
N GLY A 229 -2.44 18.89 -27.05
CA GLY A 229 -2.36 18.14 -28.31
C GLY A 229 -3.64 18.21 -29.14
N TYR A 230 -4.81 18.01 -28.52
CA TYR A 230 -6.12 18.15 -29.19
C TYR A 230 -6.36 19.56 -29.72
N VAL A 231 -6.10 20.58 -28.90
CA VAL A 231 -6.24 21.99 -29.31
C VAL A 231 -5.31 22.29 -30.48
N GLY A 232 -4.05 21.86 -30.38
CA GLY A 232 -3.07 22.05 -31.43
C GLY A 232 -3.40 21.30 -32.74
N ALA A 233 -3.97 20.09 -32.65
CA ALA A 233 -4.46 19.37 -33.81
C ALA A 233 -5.62 20.11 -34.49
N ALA A 234 -6.56 20.67 -33.72
CA ALA A 234 -7.65 21.49 -34.25
C ALA A 234 -7.13 22.76 -34.94
N VAL A 235 -6.16 23.45 -34.35
CA VAL A 235 -5.51 24.62 -34.96
C VAL A 235 -4.79 24.23 -36.26
N THR A 236 -4.08 23.11 -36.27
CA THR A 236 -3.38 22.62 -37.46
C THR A 236 -4.37 22.32 -38.60
N ALA A 237 -5.50 21.67 -38.28
CA ALA A 237 -6.56 21.41 -39.24
C ALA A 237 -7.19 22.70 -39.78
N ALA A 238 -7.48 23.67 -38.91
CA ALA A 238 -8.03 24.97 -39.30
C ALA A 238 -7.08 25.72 -40.27
N LEU A 239 -5.78 25.75 -39.95
CA LEU A 239 -4.76 26.36 -40.82
C LEU A 239 -4.64 25.65 -42.17
N ALA A 240 -4.79 24.32 -42.22
CA ALA A 240 -4.75 23.54 -43.45
C ALA A 240 -6.01 23.70 -44.33
N ILE A 241 -7.14 24.10 -43.74
CA ILE A 241 -8.38 24.42 -44.47
C ILE A 241 -8.32 25.85 -45.00
N TRP A 242 -7.92 26.82 -44.18
CA TRP A 242 -7.87 28.24 -44.56
C TRP A 242 -6.68 28.62 -45.45
N GLY A 243 -5.61 27.81 -45.44
CA GLY A 243 -4.45 28.02 -46.30
C GLY A 243 -4.55 27.38 -47.69
N ARG A 244 -5.65 26.71 -48.01
CA ARG A 244 -6.02 26.24 -49.36
C ARG A 244 -6.83 27.32 -50.08
#